data_AF-A0A1G1HGE7-F1
#
_entry.id   AF-A0A1G1HGE7-F1
#
_cell.length_a   1.000
_cell.length_b   1.000
_cell.length_c   1.000
_cell.angle_alpha   90.00
_cell.angle_beta   90.00
_cell.angle_gamma   90.00
#
_symmetry.space_group_name_H-M   'P 1'
#
loop_
_entity.id
_entity.type
_entity.pdbx_description
1 polymer ?
#
loop_
_entity_poly.entity_id
_entity_poly.type
_entity_poly.pdbx_seq_one_letter_code
_entity_poly.pdbx_strand_id
1 'polypeptide(L)' 'MEVSEEVVKARLRTENPEYQRWEQEHSKLEHTLAGFETHRYLTPEEEVERKRIQKLKLAAKDRMMDMIRSFKVGQA' A
#
# COMPACT_ATOMS: atom_id res chain seq x y z
N MET A 1 8.56 -10.02 -23.16
CA MET A 1 8.07 -8.65 -22.88
C MET A 1 8.16 -8.45 -21.38
N GLU A 2 9.02 -7.56 -20.90
CA GLU A 2 8.96 -7.15 -19.49
C GLU A 2 7.63 -6.42 -19.30
N VAL A 3 6.67 -7.10 -18.67
CA VAL A 3 5.44 -6.43 -18.25
C VAL A 3 5.84 -5.54 -17.07
N SER A 4 6.04 -4.26 -17.34
CA SER A 4 6.35 -3.26 -16.31
C SER A 4 5.32 -3.35 -15.19
N GLU A 5 5.78 -3.21 -13.95
CA GLU A 5 4.91 -3.30 -12.77
C GLU A 5 3.71 -2.38 -12.89
N GLU A 6 3.87 -1.20 -13.48
CA GLU A 6 2.79 -0.24 -13.75
C GLU A 6 1.65 -0.84 -14.60
N VAL A 7 1.97 -1.65 -15.61
CA VAL A 7 0.97 -2.32 -16.45
C VAL A 7 0.19 -3.37 -15.65
N VAL A 8 0.89 -4.14 -14.81
CA VAL A 8 0.24 -5.13 -13.93
C VAL A 8 -0.66 -4.44 -12.91
N LYS A 9 -0.21 -3.32 -12.32
CA LYS A 9 -1.03 -2.53 -11.39
C LYS A 9 -2.28 -1.99 -12.09
N ALA A 10 -2.15 -1.43 -13.29
CA ALA A 10 -3.30 -0.91 -14.05
C ALA A 10 -4.34 -2.01 -14.36
N ARG A 11 -3.88 -3.21 -14.72
CA ARG A 11 -4.77 -4.37 -14.91
C ARG A 11 -5.41 -4.83 -13.62
N LEU A 12 -4.64 -5.06 -12.56
CA LEU A 12 -5.19 -5.42 -11.25
C LEU A 12 -6.18 -4.39 -10.72
N ARG A 13 -5.97 -3.10 -10.97
CA ARG A 13 -6.91 -2.04 -10.58
C ARG A 13 -8.23 -2.13 -11.32
N THR A 14 -8.23 -2.70 -12.53
CA THR A 14 -9.44 -2.88 -13.37
C THR A 14 -10.11 -4.23 -13.12
N GLU A 15 -9.32 -5.29 -12.97
CA GLU A 15 -9.79 -6.68 -12.88
C GLU A 15 -9.99 -7.15 -11.43
N ASN A 16 -9.32 -6.51 -10.46
CA ASN A 16 -9.34 -6.91 -9.06
C ASN A 16 -9.76 -5.75 -8.12
N PRO A 17 -11.02 -5.73 -7.65
CA PRO A 17 -11.49 -4.70 -6.72
C PRO A 17 -10.82 -4.79 -5.34
N GLU A 18 -10.24 -5.93 -4.96
CA GLU A 18 -9.44 -6.02 -3.73
C GLU A 18 -8.15 -5.22 -3.85
N TYR A 19 -7.50 -5.23 -5.02
CA TYR A 19 -6.31 -4.41 -5.25
C TYR A 19 -6.62 -2.92 -5.08
N GLN A 20 -7.76 -2.46 -5.62
CA GLN A 20 -8.21 -1.07 -5.41
C GLN A 20 -8.44 -0.73 -3.94
N ARG A 21 -8.96 -1.68 -3.15
CA ARG A 21 -9.14 -1.47 -1.69
C ARG A 21 -7.80 -1.33 -0.98
N TRP A 22 -6.84 -2.21 -1.25
CA TRP A 22 -5.52 -2.13 -0.65
C TRP A 22 -4.75 -0.89 -1.07
N GLU A 23 -4.89 -0.47 -2.32
CA GLU A 23 -4.28 0.76 -2.83
C GLU A 23 -4.88 2.01 -2.15
N GLN A 24 -6.20 2.06 -1.98
CA GLN A 24 -6.86 3.13 -1.22
C GLN A 24 -6.40 3.12 0.24
N GLU A 25 -6.33 1.96 0.89
CA GLU A 25 -5.85 1.84 2.27
C GLU A 25 -4.38 2.31 2.37
N HIS A 26 -3.51 1.89 1.46
CA HIS A 26 -2.13 2.33 1.42
C HIS A 26 -2.03 3.86 1.26
N SER A 27 -2.82 4.46 0.36
CA SER A 27 -2.85 5.91 0.16
C SER A 27 -3.37 6.66 1.39
N LYS A 28 -4.39 6.10 2.07
CA LYS A 28 -4.92 6.66 3.32
C LYS A 28 -3.89 6.61 4.44
N LEU A 29 -3.22 5.48 4.63
CA LEU A 29 -2.16 5.31 5.62
C LEU A 29 -0.97 6.24 5.34
N GLU A 30 -0.64 6.48 4.06
CA GLU A 30 0.38 7.44 3.65
C GLU A 30 -0.01 8.89 3.97
N HIS A 31 -1.26 9.29 3.70
CA HIS A 31 -1.75 10.62 4.09
C HIS A 31 -1.74 10.81 5.61
N THR A 32 -2.16 9.81 6.37
CA THR A 32 -2.13 9.89 7.84
C THR A 32 -0.68 10.01 8.34
N LEU A 33 0.26 9.26 7.74
CA LEU A 33 1.68 9.39 8.06
C LEU A 33 2.23 10.78 7.72
N ALA A 34 1.89 11.31 6.55
CA ALA A 34 2.30 12.65 6.15
C ALA A 34 1.78 13.70 7.14
N GLY A 35 0.55 13.54 7.64
CA GLY A 35 0.00 14.34 8.74
C GLY A 35 0.93 14.33 9.96
N PHE A 36 1.32 13.15 10.45
CA PHE A 36 2.26 13.04 11.57
C PHE A 36 3.65 13.62 11.27
N GLU A 37 4.13 13.55 10.03
CA GLU A 37 5.43 14.13 9.65
C GLU A 37 5.41 15.67 9.63
N THR A 38 4.24 16.29 9.49
CA THR A 38 4.11 17.76 9.64
C THR A 38 4.26 18.23 11.09
N HIS A 39 3.98 17.37 12.07
CA HIS A 39 4.14 17.70 13.48
C HIS A 39 5.62 17.58 13.89
N ARG A 40 6.26 18.72 14.18
CA ARG A 40 7.68 18.79 14.58
C ARG A 40 7.98 18.02 15.88
N TYR A 41 6.98 17.81 16.73
CA TYR A 41 7.06 17.01 17.93
C TYR A 41 5.79 16.17 18.04
N LEU A 42 5.95 14.86 18.01
CA LEU A 42 4.87 13.90 18.24
C LEU A 42 4.82 13.56 19.72
N THR A 43 3.62 13.45 20.28
CA THR A 43 3.44 12.88 21.61
C THR A 43 3.78 11.39 21.61
N PRO A 44 4.06 10.78 22.79
CA PRO A 44 4.36 9.35 22.88
C PRO A 44 3.26 8.47 22.26
N GLU A 45 2.00 8.89 22.40
CA GLU A 45 0.85 8.20 21.83
C GLU A 45 0.86 8.28 20.29
N GLU A 46 1.16 9.45 19.73
CA GLU A 46 1.29 9.64 18.29
C GLU A 46 2.51 8.90 17.71
N GLU A 47 3.62 8.77 18.44
CA GLU A 47 4.76 7.95 17.99
C GLU A 47 4.38 6.46 17.88
N VAL A 48 3.60 5.96 18.84
CA VAL A 48 3.09 4.58 18.80
C VAL A 48 2.12 4.41 17.63
N GLU A 49 1.20 5.34 17.43
CA GLU A 49 0.25 5.30 16.31
C GLU A 49 0.98 5.44 14.96
N ARG A 50 1.97 6.33 14.83
CA ARG A 50 2.82 6.46 13.64
C ARG A 50 3.50 5.13 13.30
N LYS A 51 4.12 4.48 14.29
CA LYS A 51 4.75 3.16 14.09
C LYS A 51 3.73 2.09 13.70
N ARG A 52 2.51 2.14 14.25
CA ARG A 52 1.42 1.24 13.88
C ARG A 52 1.00 1.45 12.43
N ILE A 53 0.81 2.71 12.01
CA ILE A 53 0.45 3.04 10.63
C ILE A 53 1.57 2.66 9.65
N GLN A 54 2.84 2.83 10.01
CA GLN A 54 3.96 2.34 9.19
C GLN A 54 3.90 0.82 8.98
N LYS A 55 3.58 0.04 10.03
CA LYS A 55 3.40 -1.41 9.92
C LYS A 55 2.19 -1.76 9.05
N LEU A 56 1.07 -1.07 9.22
CA LEU A 56 -0.12 -1.27 8.38
C LEU A 56 0.17 -0.93 6.92
N LYS A 57 0.91 0.15 6.65
CA LYS A 57 1.30 0.56 5.30
C LYS A 57 2.18 -0.51 4.66
N LEU A 58 3.14 -1.05 5.41
CA LEU A 58 3.98 -2.15 4.95
C LEU A 58 3.13 -3.38 4.62
N ALA A 59 2.24 -3.78 5.52
CA ALA A 59 1.34 -4.92 5.29
C ALA A 59 0.42 -4.71 4.07
N ALA A 60 -0.13 -3.51 3.87
CA ALA A 60 -0.91 -3.18 2.68
C ALA A 60 -0.08 -3.30 1.40
N LYS A 61 1.16 -2.80 1.42
CA LYS A 61 2.10 -2.95 0.31
C LYS A 61 2.43 -4.42 0.04
N ASP A 62 2.67 -5.22 1.08
CA ASP A 62 2.92 -6.66 0.94
C ASP A 62 1.73 -7.38 0.29
N ARG A 63 0.50 -7.06 0.70
CA ARG A 63 -0.73 -7.59 0.07
C ARG A 63 -0.83 -7.21 -1.40
N MET A 64 -0.52 -5.95 -1.75
CA MET A 64 -0.50 -5.51 -3.14
C MET A 64 0.58 -6.24 -3.97
N MET A 65 1.77 -6.44 -3.40
CA MET A 65 2.86 -7.16 -4.06
C MET A 65 2.53 -8.64 -4.27
N ASP A 66 1.86 -9.27 -3.30
CA ASP A 66 1.41 -10.65 -3.41
C ASP A 66 0.37 -10.83 -4.53
N MET A 67 -0.56 -9.88 -4.68
CA MET A 67 -1.51 -9.84 -5.81
C MET A 67 -0.79 -9.67 -7.14
N ILE A 68 0.19 -8.76 -7.23
CA ILE A 68 1.01 -8.55 -8.43
C ILE A 68 1.77 -9.83 -8.79
N ARG A 69 2.33 -10.52 -7.80
CA ARG A 69 3.05 -11.78 -8.00
C ARG A 69 2.13 -12.89 -8.45
N SER A 70 0.98 -13.07 -7.80
CA SER A 70 -0.03 -14.06 -8.19
C SER A 70 -0.56 -13.82 -9.59
N PHE A 71 -0.78 -12.55 -9.97
CA PHE A 71 -1.22 -12.19 -11.31
C PHE A 71 -0.16 -12.46 -12.40
N LYS A 72 1.12 -12.27 -12.07
CA LYS A 72 2.24 -12.63 -12.97
C LYS A 72 2.38 -14.15 -13.13
N VAL A 73 2.16 -14.92 -12.06
CA VAL A 73 2.22 -16.39 -12.08
C VAL A 73 1.02 -17.00 -12.81
N GLY A 74 -0.19 -16.46 -12.63
CA GLY A 74 -1.39 -16.96 -13.31
C GLY A 74 -1.45 -16.67 -14.81
N GLN A 75 -0.55 -15.83 -15.33
CA GLN A 75 -0.39 -15.55 -16.76
C GLN A 75 0.83 -16.26 -17.39
N ALA A 76 1.54 -17.10 -16.63
CA ALA A 76 2.69 -17.87 -17.10
C ALA A 76 2.28 -19.26 -17.63
#